data_AF-A0A7C8ZBM5-F1
#
_entry.id   AF-A0A7C8ZBM5-F1
#
_cell.length_a   1.000
_cell.length_b   1.000
_cell.length_c   1.000
_cell.angle_alpha   90.00
_cell.angle_beta   90.00
_cell.angle_gamma   90.00
#
_symmetry.space_group_name_H-M   'P 1'
#
loop_
_entity.id
_entity.type
_entity.pdbx_description
1 polymer ?
#
loop_
_entity_poly.entity_id
_entity_poly.type
_entity_poly.pdbx_seq_one_letter_code
_entity_poly.pdbx_strand_id
1 'polypeptide(L)'
;LKLYSLYPYSFAEELRVAFIVHKAALRFSDAGRTEYKLSKETEEAGFGIEADELASIVRGHDIKGLDTHGEVEGIAKKVSTSLEEGIRSSDLHRRQKIYGLNKYTEKQPRGFWTFVWEAFQDLTLIILMVCAVVSIGVGIGTEGLPKGMYDG
;
A
#
# COMPACT_ATOMS: atom_id res chain seq x y z
N LEU A 1 42.36 -30.11 -34.29
CA LEU A 1 41.34 -29.33 -35.04
C LEU A 1 40.01 -29.11 -34.29
N LYS A 2 39.59 -29.96 -33.33
CA LYS A 2 38.38 -29.72 -32.51
C LYS A 2 38.52 -28.71 -31.35
N LEU A 3 39.74 -28.38 -30.91
CA LEU A 3 39.97 -27.47 -29.77
C LEU A 3 39.81 -25.97 -30.14
N TYR A 4 40.05 -25.61 -31.40
CA TYR A 4 39.95 -24.21 -31.85
C TYR A 4 38.52 -23.74 -32.11
N SER A 5 37.54 -24.64 -32.28
CA SER A 5 36.14 -24.23 -32.46
C SER A 5 35.37 -24.10 -31.15
N LEU A 6 35.91 -24.61 -30.03
CA LEU A 6 35.30 -24.52 -28.70
C LEU A 6 35.68 -23.21 -27.97
N TYR A 7 36.93 -22.76 -28.15
CA TYR A 7 37.46 -21.54 -27.55
C TYR A 7 36.68 -20.24 -27.90
N PRO A 8 36.30 -19.98 -29.17
CA PRO A 8 35.52 -18.79 -29.51
C PRO A 8 34.09 -18.84 -28.97
N TYR A 9 33.55 -20.04 -28.70
CA TYR A 9 32.22 -20.22 -28.14
C TYR A 9 32.19 -19.86 -26.64
N SER A 10 33.19 -20.32 -25.88
CA SER A 10 33.36 -19.98 -24.46
C SER A 10 33.53 -18.47 -24.24
N PHE A 11 34.35 -17.80 -25.05
CA PHE A 11 34.59 -16.36 -24.91
C PHE A 11 33.36 -15.52 -25.27
N ALA A 12 32.59 -15.92 -26.29
CA ALA A 12 31.35 -15.23 -26.65
C ALA A 12 30.27 -15.35 -25.57
N GLU A 13 30.22 -16.47 -24.86
CA GLU A 13 29.30 -16.69 -23.74
C GLU A 13 29.68 -15.82 -22.53
N GLU A 14 30.97 -15.71 -22.21
CA GLU A 14 31.46 -14.80 -21.16
C GLU A 14 31.15 -13.34 -21.46
N LEU A 15 31.33 -12.88 -22.70
CA LEU A 15 30.98 -11.51 -23.11
C LEU A 15 29.48 -11.24 -23.01
N ARG A 16 28.63 -12.22 -23.37
CA ARG A 16 27.17 -12.10 -23.24
C ARG A 16 26.76 -11.98 -21.77
N VAL A 17 27.31 -12.82 -20.91
CA VAL A 17 27.04 -12.79 -19.46
C VAL A 17 27.50 -11.46 -18.87
N ALA A 18 28.72 -11.01 -19.19
CA ALA A 18 29.25 -9.73 -18.73
C ALA A 18 28.36 -8.55 -19.17
N PHE A 19 27.90 -8.54 -20.42
CA PHE A 19 26.99 -7.52 -20.93
C PHE A 19 25.62 -7.55 -20.24
N ILE A 20 25.06 -8.74 -19.98
CA ILE A 20 23.79 -8.91 -19.25
C ILE A 20 23.93 -8.41 -17.82
N VAL A 21 25.00 -8.78 -17.13
CA VAL A 21 25.27 -8.33 -15.75
C VAL A 21 25.46 -6.81 -15.73
N HIS A 22 26.20 -6.24 -16.67
CA HIS A 22 26.37 -4.80 -16.78
C HIS A 22 25.03 -4.08 -17.04
N LYS A 23 24.22 -4.61 -17.96
CA LYS A 23 22.87 -4.09 -18.24
C LYS A 23 21.94 -4.21 -17.04
N ALA A 24 22.02 -5.30 -16.28
CA ALA A 24 21.26 -5.50 -15.06
C ALA A 24 21.73 -4.54 -13.94
N ALA A 25 23.04 -4.33 -13.78
CA ALA A 25 23.61 -3.41 -12.80
C ALA A 25 23.24 -1.94 -13.11
N LEU A 26 23.23 -1.55 -14.39
CA LEU A 26 22.74 -0.24 -14.82
C LEU A 26 21.25 -0.08 -14.50
N ARG A 27 20.43 -1.07 -14.85
CA ARG A 27 18.98 -1.06 -14.55
C ARG A 27 18.70 -0.99 -13.04
N PHE A 28 19.51 -1.66 -12.23
CA PHE A 28 19.39 -1.60 -10.77
C PHE A 28 19.82 -0.23 -10.23
N SER A 29 20.88 0.37 -10.78
CA SER A 29 21.31 1.73 -10.43
C SER A 29 20.27 2.78 -10.80
N ASP A 30 19.63 2.64 -11.97
CA ASP A 30 18.52 3.50 -12.40
C ASP A 30 17.25 3.25 -11.57
N ALA A 31 16.98 2.01 -11.14
CA ALA A 31 15.85 1.70 -10.27
C ALA A 31 16.03 2.21 -8.83
N GLY A 32 17.28 2.34 -8.36
CA GLY A 32 17.63 2.98 -7.09
C GLY A 32 17.74 4.50 -7.18
N ARG A 33 17.97 5.05 -8.37
CA ARG A 33 17.77 6.47 -8.68
C ARG A 33 16.29 6.68 -8.95
N THR A 34 15.49 6.77 -7.90
CA THR A 34 14.25 7.54 -8.01
C THR A 34 14.64 8.90 -8.56
N GLU A 35 14.31 9.18 -9.83
CA GLU A 35 14.51 10.50 -10.41
C GLU A 35 13.88 11.48 -9.43
N TYR A 36 14.69 12.36 -8.84
CA TYR A 36 14.24 13.38 -7.89
C TYR A 36 13.33 14.33 -8.66
N LYS A 37 12.07 13.94 -8.84
CA LYS A 37 11.12 14.67 -9.65
C LYS A 37 10.11 15.24 -8.71
N LEU A 38 10.53 16.35 -8.09
CA LEU A 38 9.65 17.19 -7.31
C LEU A 38 8.42 17.49 -8.16
N SER A 39 7.25 17.08 -7.68
CA SER A 39 5.99 17.30 -8.35
C SER A 39 5.82 18.80 -8.56
N LYS A 40 5.33 19.19 -9.73
CA LYS A 40 5.06 20.59 -10.05
C LYS A 40 4.18 21.25 -8.98
N GLU A 41 3.26 20.48 -8.39
CA GLU A 41 2.39 20.96 -7.32
C GLU A 41 3.16 21.29 -6.03
N THR A 42 4.18 20.50 -5.70
CA THR A 42 5.05 20.70 -4.54
C THR A 42 5.93 21.95 -4.74
N GLU A 43 6.47 22.13 -5.95
CA GLU A 43 7.29 23.29 -6.31
C GLU A 43 6.48 24.59 -6.29
N GLU A 44 5.30 24.57 -6.91
CA GLU A 44 4.36 25.69 -6.93
C GLU A 44 3.88 26.09 -5.53
N ALA A 45 3.77 25.11 -4.62
CA ALA A 45 3.44 25.36 -3.23
C ALA A 45 4.61 25.91 -2.40
N GLY A 46 5.82 25.97 -2.98
CA GLY A 46 7.02 26.51 -2.34
C GLY A 46 7.78 25.51 -1.47
N PHE A 47 7.49 24.21 -1.61
CA PHE A 47 8.18 23.15 -0.89
C PHE A 47 9.31 22.54 -1.74
N GLY A 48 10.42 22.21 -1.10
CA GLY A 48 11.63 21.66 -1.72
C GLY A 48 11.91 20.19 -1.37
N ILE A 49 10.90 19.49 -0.87
CA ILE A 49 10.93 18.05 -0.56
C ILE A 49 9.52 17.46 -0.62
N GLU A 50 9.39 16.26 -1.21
CA GLU A 50 8.11 15.55 -1.29
C GLU A 50 7.78 14.80 0.00
N ALA A 51 6.49 14.49 0.18
CA ALA A 51 6.00 13.75 1.33
C ALA A 51 6.56 12.32 1.41
N ASP A 52 6.67 11.63 0.27
CA ASP A 52 7.21 10.25 0.22
C ASP A 52 8.70 10.21 0.55
N GLU A 53 9.46 11.17 0.02
CA GLU A 53 10.89 11.32 0.32
C GLU A 53 11.12 11.64 1.80
N LEU A 54 10.37 12.58 2.38
CA LEU A 54 10.46 12.87 3.80
C LEU A 54 10.10 11.62 4.65
N ALA A 55 9.09 10.85 4.21
CA ALA A 55 8.70 9.61 4.89
C ALA A 55 9.77 8.52 4.77
N SER A 56 10.49 8.42 3.65
CA SER A 56 11.56 7.43 3.46
C SER A 56 12.77 7.72 4.35
N ILE A 57 13.17 8.99 4.49
CA ILE A 57 14.23 9.43 5.40
C ILE A 57 13.89 9.07 6.85
N VAL A 58 12.65 9.38 7.28
CA VAL A 58 12.20 9.12 8.65
C VAL A 58 12.05 7.61 8.92
N ARG A 59 11.44 6.85 8.01
CA ARG A 59 11.24 5.40 8.19
C ARG A 59 12.54 4.61 8.11
N GLY A 60 13.45 5.02 7.23
CA GLY A 60 14.75 4.37 7.01
C GLY A 60 15.82 4.77 8.01
N HIS A 61 15.55 5.75 8.90
CA HIS A 61 16.58 6.38 9.73
C HIS A 61 17.81 6.78 8.89
N ASP A 62 17.58 7.32 7.70
CA ASP A 62 18.64 7.59 6.73
C ASP A 62 19.38 8.88 7.07
N ILE A 63 20.36 8.75 7.97
CA ILE A 63 21.25 9.85 8.37
C ILE A 63 22.03 10.45 7.20
N LYS A 64 22.29 9.68 6.13
CA LYS A 64 22.99 10.18 4.94
C LYS A 64 22.06 10.99 4.05
N GLY A 65 20.80 10.56 3.95
CA GLY A 65 19.74 11.34 3.31
C GLY A 65 19.52 12.68 4.03
N LEU A 66 19.55 12.69 5.36
CA LEU A 66 19.44 13.92 6.14
C LEU A 66 20.61 14.89 5.87
N ASP A 67 21.84 14.39 5.85
CA ASP A 67 23.05 15.18 5.53
C ASP A 67 22.97 15.79 4.11
N THR A 68 22.54 14.99 3.14
CA THR A 68 22.36 15.44 1.74
C THR A 68 21.35 16.60 1.62
N HIS A 69 20.40 16.70 2.56
CA HIS A 69 19.38 17.75 2.56
C HIS A 69 19.75 18.97 3.40
N GLY A 70 20.97 19.06 3.93
CA GLY A 70 21.41 20.16 4.79
C GLY A 70 20.96 20.01 6.24
N GLU A 71 20.89 18.77 6.71
CA GLU A 71 20.46 18.39 8.05
C GLU A 71 19.06 18.93 8.43
N VAL A 72 18.82 19.16 9.72
CA VAL A 72 17.53 19.61 10.25
C VAL A 72 17.17 21.01 9.71
N GLU A 73 18.14 21.89 9.56
CA GLU A 73 17.93 23.26 9.08
C GLU A 73 17.53 23.29 7.60
N GLY A 74 18.20 22.48 6.77
CA GLY A 74 17.87 22.35 5.36
C GLY A 74 16.50 21.70 5.13
N ILE A 75 16.13 20.71 5.95
CA ILE A 75 14.78 20.14 5.93
C ILE A 75 13.73 21.18 6.34
N ALA A 76 13.98 21.97 7.40
CA ALA A 76 13.05 23.01 7.84
C ALA A 76 12.79 24.04 6.73
N LYS A 77 13.86 24.45 6.03
CA LYS A 77 13.76 25.35 4.86
C LYS A 77 12.99 24.71 3.69
N LYS A 78 13.24 23.44 3.40
CA LYS A 78 12.54 22.69 2.33
C LYS A 78 11.05 22.47 2.62
N VAL A 79 10.65 22.34 3.89
CA VAL A 79 9.24 22.24 4.32
C VAL A 79 8.63 23.63 4.60
N SER A 80 9.34 24.70 4.26
CA SER A 80 8.93 26.11 4.47
C SER A 80 8.48 26.38 5.90
N THR A 81 9.17 25.83 6.90
CA THR A 81 8.87 26.00 8.32
C THR A 81 10.00 26.72 9.03
N SER A 82 9.64 27.62 9.95
CA SER A 82 10.62 28.22 10.88
C SER A 82 10.85 27.28 12.05
N LEU A 83 12.09 27.16 12.50
CA LEU A 83 12.45 26.40 13.72
C LEU A 83 12.06 27.15 15.00
N GLU A 84 11.92 28.48 14.93
CA GLU A 84 11.61 29.34 16.08
C GLU A 84 10.11 29.65 16.19
N GLU A 85 9.47 30.02 15.08
CA GLU A 85 8.05 30.41 15.04
C GLU A 85 7.11 29.27 14.64
N GLY A 86 7.63 28.17 14.09
CA GLY A 86 6.81 27.04 13.63
C GLY A 86 5.96 27.35 12.39
N ILE A 87 4.73 26.81 12.37
CA ILE A 87 3.80 26.84 11.23
C ILE A 87 2.65 27.80 11.53
N ARG A 88 2.32 28.68 10.58
CA ARG A 88 1.15 29.57 10.67
C ARG A 88 -0.13 28.87 10.24
N SER A 89 -1.26 29.21 10.86
CA SER A 89 -2.57 28.63 10.55
C SER A 89 -3.02 28.84 9.10
N SER A 90 -2.59 29.93 8.47
CA SER A 90 -2.83 30.22 7.04
C SER A 90 -2.22 29.18 6.10
N ASP A 91 -1.13 28.53 6.51
CA ASP A 91 -0.38 27.60 5.66
C ASP A 91 -0.91 26.16 5.75
N LEU A 92 -1.84 25.89 6.67
CA LEU A 92 -2.38 24.54 6.91
C LEU A 92 -3.05 23.95 5.67
N HIS A 93 -3.89 24.72 4.98
CA HIS A 93 -4.57 24.26 3.76
C HIS A 93 -3.58 23.88 2.66
N ARG A 94 -2.54 24.68 2.47
CA ARG A 94 -1.49 24.42 1.46
C ARG A 94 -0.69 23.18 1.81
N ARG A 95 -0.28 23.05 3.09
CA ARG A 95 0.47 21.88 3.58
C ARG A 95 -0.36 20.61 3.48
N GLN A 96 -1.63 20.66 3.85
CA GLN A 96 -2.53 19.52 3.78
C GLN A 96 -2.77 19.05 2.34
N LYS A 97 -2.75 19.96 1.36
CA LYS A 97 -2.84 19.60 -0.06
C LYS A 97 -1.63 18.79 -0.54
N ILE A 98 -0.42 19.12 -0.08
CA ILE A 98 0.83 18.51 -0.54
C ILE A 98 1.23 17.29 0.30
N TYR A 99 1.20 17.41 1.63
CA TYR A 99 1.61 16.36 2.56
C TYR A 99 0.47 15.46 3.04
N GLY A 100 -0.76 15.81 2.69
CA GLY A 100 -1.95 15.10 3.15
C GLY A 100 -2.38 15.48 4.56
N LEU A 101 -3.47 14.85 5.00
CA LEU A 101 -4.00 14.96 6.34
C LEU A 101 -3.22 14.08 7.31
N ASN A 102 -2.88 14.60 8.50
CA ASN A 102 -2.39 13.78 9.60
C ASN A 102 -3.56 13.03 10.28
N LYS A 103 -4.28 12.23 9.48
CA LYS A 103 -5.32 11.34 9.97
C LYS A 103 -4.89 9.92 9.60
N TYR A 104 -4.80 9.05 10.60
CA TYR A 104 -4.68 7.62 10.34
C TYR A 104 -5.81 7.20 9.42
N THR A 105 -5.49 6.50 8.33
CA THR A 105 -6.49 5.85 7.50
C THR A 105 -7.22 4.84 8.36
N GLU A 106 -8.31 5.27 8.99
CA GLU A 106 -9.22 4.37 9.67
C GLU A 106 -9.65 3.34 8.63
N LYS A 107 -9.38 2.06 8.91
CA LYS A 107 -9.98 0.98 8.11
C LYS A 107 -11.48 1.26 8.11
N GLN A 108 -12.06 1.46 6.92
CA GLN A 108 -13.50 1.68 6.82
C GLN A 108 -14.19 0.59 7.64
N PRO A 109 -15.06 0.96 8.60
CA PRO A 109 -15.73 -0.03 9.41
C PRO A 109 -16.47 -0.96 8.45
N ARG A 110 -16.20 -2.27 8.56
CA ARG A 110 -16.95 -3.25 7.77
C ARG A 110 -18.42 -3.03 8.07
N GLY A 111 -19.24 -2.89 7.04
CA GLY A 111 -20.67 -2.64 7.23
C GLY A 111 -21.31 -3.82 7.96
N PHE A 112 -22.40 -3.55 8.69
CA PHE A 112 -23.19 -4.60 9.35
C PHE A 112 -23.54 -5.75 8.39
N TRP A 113 -23.90 -5.43 7.14
CA TRP A 113 -24.19 -6.42 6.09
C TRP A 113 -23.01 -7.30 5.72
N THR A 114 -21.78 -6.78 5.74
CA THR A 114 -20.57 -7.58 5.52
C THR A 114 -20.37 -8.58 6.64
N PHE A 115 -20.61 -8.19 7.89
CA PHE A 115 -20.55 -9.10 9.04
C PHE A 115 -21.63 -10.17 9.00
N VAL A 116 -22.85 -9.82 8.61
CA VAL A 116 -23.96 -10.79 8.45
C VAL A 116 -23.64 -11.80 7.35
N TRP A 117 -23.11 -11.34 6.21
CA TRP A 117 -22.70 -12.20 5.11
C TRP A 117 -21.53 -13.12 5.50
N GLU A 118 -20.56 -12.60 6.26
CA GLU A 118 -19.43 -13.36 6.81
C GLU A 118 -19.91 -14.43 7.80
N ALA A 119 -20.90 -14.11 8.65
CA ALA A 119 -21.49 -15.08 9.58
C ALA A 119 -22.31 -16.18 8.88
N PHE A 120 -23.04 -15.85 7.81
CA PHE A 120 -23.83 -16.81 7.04
C PHE A 120 -23.00 -17.90 6.33
N GLN A 121 -21.68 -17.71 6.18
CA GLN A 121 -20.77 -18.69 5.58
C GLN A 121 -20.24 -19.73 6.59
N ASP A 122 -20.64 -19.66 7.85
CA ASP A 122 -20.31 -20.69 8.83
C ASP A 122 -21.05 -22.00 8.51
N LEU A 123 -20.29 -23.08 8.33
CA LEU A 123 -20.80 -24.42 8.04
C LEU A 123 -21.88 -24.87 9.05
N THR A 124 -21.74 -24.47 10.32
CA THR A 124 -22.69 -24.82 11.38
C THR A 124 -24.05 -24.17 11.17
N LEU A 125 -24.10 -22.89 10.78
CA LEU A 125 -25.34 -22.16 10.48
C LEU A 125 -26.02 -22.69 9.21
N ILE A 126 -25.23 -23.06 8.20
CA ILE A 126 -25.76 -23.66 6.96
C ILE A 126 -26.49 -24.98 7.27
N ILE A 127 -25.87 -25.85 8.07
CA ILE A 127 -26.49 -27.12 8.47
C ILE A 127 -27.80 -26.87 9.24
N LEU A 128 -27.81 -25.92 10.18
CA LEU A 128 -29.02 -25.56 10.94
C LEU A 128 -30.14 -25.01 10.05
N MET A 129 -29.82 -24.19 9.04
CA MET A 129 -30.82 -23.71 8.07
C MET A 129 -31.42 -24.85 7.26
N VAL A 130 -30.59 -25.78 6.78
CA VAL A 130 -31.07 -26.96 6.05
C VAL A 130 -31.95 -27.83 6.94
N CYS A 131 -31.52 -28.10 8.18
CA CYS A 131 -32.32 -28.82 9.16
C CYS A 131 -33.66 -28.12 9.41
N ALA A 132 -33.68 -26.80 9.59
CA ALA A 132 -34.90 -26.03 9.79
C ALA A 132 -35.85 -26.14 8.60
N VAL A 133 -35.35 -26.00 7.37
CA VAL A 133 -36.16 -26.14 6.14
C VAL A 133 -36.73 -27.56 6.03
N VAL A 134 -35.93 -28.58 6.31
CA VAL A 134 -36.38 -29.98 6.31
C VAL A 134 -37.41 -30.21 7.41
N SER A 135 -37.20 -29.69 8.62
CA SER A 135 -38.14 -29.80 9.75
C SER A 135 -39.47 -29.09 9.45
N ILE A 136 -39.44 -27.93 8.81
CA ILE A 136 -40.66 -27.22 8.37
C ILE A 136 -41.36 -28.02 7.27
N GLY A 137 -40.63 -28.51 6.26
CA GLY A 137 -41.21 -29.28 5.16
C GLY A 137 -41.83 -30.59 5.63
N VAL A 138 -41.14 -31.31 6.52
CA VAL A 138 -41.65 -32.53 7.16
C VAL A 138 -42.83 -32.19 8.08
N GLY A 139 -42.71 -31.17 8.92
CA GLY A 139 -43.79 -30.75 9.83
C GLY A 139 -45.08 -30.39 9.09
N ILE A 140 -44.99 -29.63 7.99
CA ILE A 140 -46.15 -29.31 7.13
C ILE A 140 -46.71 -30.56 6.43
N GLY A 141 -45.84 -31.52 6.07
CA GLY A 141 -46.23 -32.76 5.39
C GLY A 141 -46.86 -33.80 6.31
N THR A 142 -46.42 -33.89 7.56
CA THR A 142 -46.91 -34.86 8.56
C THR A 142 -48.10 -34.33 9.34
N GLU A 143 -48.12 -33.02 9.60
CA GLU A 143 -49.19 -32.32 10.29
C GLU A 143 -49.73 -31.29 9.29
N GLY A 144 -50.62 -31.72 8.39
CA GLY A 144 -51.25 -30.79 7.45
C GLY A 144 -51.80 -29.59 8.22
N LEU A 145 -51.14 -28.43 8.05
CA LEU A 145 -51.30 -27.17 8.80
C LEU A 145 -52.29 -27.31 9.97
N PRO A 146 -51.84 -27.67 11.19
CA PRO A 146 -52.76 -27.80 12.30
C PRO A 146 -53.51 -26.47 12.43
N LYS A 147 -54.84 -26.53 12.32
CA LYS A 147 -55.78 -25.47 12.66
C LYS A 147 -55.69 -25.15 14.16
N GLY A 148 -54.52 -24.70 14.60
CA GLY A 148 -54.14 -24.50 16.00
C GLY A 148 -53.19 -23.33 16.21
N MET A 149 -52.98 -22.47 15.20
CA MET A 149 -52.26 -21.19 15.35
C MET A 149 -53.22 -19.99 15.49
N TYR A 150 -54.48 -20.26 15.87
CA TYR A 150 -55.49 -19.28 16.22
C TYR A 150 -56.32 -19.82 17.39
N ASP A 151 -55.69 -20.03 18.55
CA ASP A 151 -56.36 -19.85 19.83
C ASP A 151 -55.31 -19.60 20.92
N GLY A 152 -55.17 -18.32 21.33
CA GLY A 152 -54.30 -17.86 22.43
C GLY A 152 -52.91 -17.38 22.03
#